data_AF-M1ZQH3-F1
#
_entry.id   AF-M1ZQH3-F1
#
_cell.length_a   1.000
_cell.length_b   1.000
_cell.length_c   1.000
_cell.angle_alpha   90.00
_cell.angle_beta   90.00
_cell.angle_gamma   90.00
#
_symmetry.space_group_name_H-M   'P 1'
#
loop_
_entity.id
_entity.type
_entity.pdbx_description
1 polymer ?
#
loop_
_entity_poly.entity_id
_entity_poly.type
_entity_poly.pdbx_seq_one_letter_code
_entity_poly.pdbx_strand_id
1 'polypeptide(L)'
;KFHINTKQGCSSMIMQYSSIRTQFATIRDSMNFNDEKEVIYDIKPQYGKGCIKFYKLMGNVMLIIYDTIFNHDMITEFDLSEEYFEIEYCVDGCLNIHEDKVGNMCLSKNELSISMSRETCGKVINCAGQKYQGISITTEKSAIASYFGSCGIELWEDTIEELENELRNQYYQGINVS
;
A
#
# COMPACT_ATOMS: atom_id res chain seq x y z
N LYS A 1 14.79 7.86 -1.57
CA LYS A 1 13.59 8.52 -2.16
C LYS A 1 13.30 7.84 -3.48
N PHE A 2 12.05 7.44 -3.71
CA PHE A 2 11.58 6.73 -4.91
C PHE A 2 10.34 7.42 -5.46
N HIS A 3 9.99 7.13 -6.71
CA HIS A 3 8.84 7.73 -7.39
C HIS A 3 8.03 6.63 -8.07
N ILE A 4 6.72 6.75 -7.95
CA ILE A 4 5.74 5.84 -8.55
C ILE A 4 4.69 6.67 -9.26
N ASN A 5 4.29 6.22 -10.44
CA ASN A 5 3.14 6.78 -11.12
C ASN A 5 2.28 5.69 -11.76
N THR A 6 0.99 5.94 -11.93
CA THR A 6 0.10 4.98 -12.60
C THR A 6 -0.24 5.37 -14.03
N LYS A 7 0.47 6.30 -14.68
CA LYS A 7 0.15 6.77 -16.05
C LYS A 7 0.12 5.67 -17.12
N GLN A 8 0.56 4.46 -16.79
CA GLN A 8 0.57 3.27 -17.64
C GLN A 8 -0.24 2.10 -17.02
N GLY A 9 -1.18 2.38 -16.12
CA GLY A 9 -2.05 1.39 -15.46
C GLY A 9 -1.48 0.74 -14.21
N CYS A 10 -2.33 -0.02 -13.50
CA CYS A 10 -1.99 -0.69 -12.23
C CYS A 10 -0.82 -1.68 -12.38
N SER A 11 -0.77 -2.45 -13.47
CA SER A 11 0.35 -3.36 -13.77
C SER A 11 1.71 -2.65 -13.83
N SER A 12 1.75 -1.38 -14.27
CA SER A 12 2.98 -0.57 -14.27
C SER A 12 3.45 -0.21 -12.86
N MET A 13 2.51 0.09 -11.96
CA MET A 13 2.82 0.35 -10.55
C MET A 13 3.48 -0.86 -9.88
N ILE A 14 3.02 -2.08 -10.18
CA ILE A 14 3.62 -3.33 -9.67
C ILE A 14 5.08 -3.44 -10.10
N MET A 15 5.35 -3.23 -11.38
CA MET A 15 6.70 -3.30 -11.93
C MET A 15 7.62 -2.25 -11.32
N GLN A 16 7.10 -1.03 -11.11
CA GLN A 16 7.84 0.05 -10.45
C GLN A 16 8.18 -0.31 -9.00
N TYR A 17 7.22 -0.80 -8.21
CA TYR A 17 7.49 -1.26 -6.84
C TYR A 17 8.51 -2.40 -6.80
N SER A 18 8.41 -3.38 -7.71
CA SER A 18 9.39 -4.46 -7.81
C SER A 18 10.79 -3.92 -8.12
N SER A 19 10.91 -3.02 -9.09
CA SER A 19 12.17 -2.36 -9.46
C SER A 19 12.75 -1.52 -8.33
N ILE A 20 11.91 -0.81 -7.57
CA ILE A 20 12.32 -0.02 -6.40
C ILE A 20 12.87 -0.93 -5.30
N ARG A 21 12.19 -2.03 -4.98
CA ARG A 21 12.59 -2.95 -3.91
C ARG A 21 13.95 -3.60 -4.17
N THR A 22 14.28 -3.95 -5.42
CA THR A 22 15.60 -4.54 -5.74
C THR A 22 16.77 -3.57 -5.51
N GLN A 23 16.53 -2.26 -5.44
CA GLN A 23 17.56 -1.28 -5.12
C GLN A 23 18.03 -1.42 -3.66
N PHE A 24 17.10 -1.61 -2.72
CA PHE A 24 17.41 -1.66 -1.29
C PHE A 24 17.29 -3.05 -0.63
N ALA A 25 16.81 -4.05 -1.36
CA ALA A 25 16.63 -5.41 -0.89
C ALA A 25 17.21 -6.44 -1.86
N THR A 26 17.50 -7.65 -1.37
CA THR A 26 17.85 -8.82 -2.18
C THR A 26 16.66 -9.77 -2.21
N ILE A 27 16.39 -10.37 -3.36
CA ILE A 27 15.38 -11.43 -3.45
C ILE A 27 15.95 -12.67 -2.76
N ARG A 28 15.20 -13.23 -1.81
CA ARG A 28 15.54 -14.50 -1.19
C ARG A 28 15.34 -15.62 -2.20
N ASP A 29 16.38 -16.42 -2.45
CA ASP A 29 16.28 -17.59 -3.31
C ASP A 29 15.19 -18.53 -2.77
N SER A 30 14.07 -18.64 -3.50
CA SER A 30 13.00 -19.58 -3.15
C SER A 30 13.33 -20.94 -3.76
N MET A 31 13.37 -21.99 -2.93
CA MET A 31 13.36 -23.36 -3.44
C MET A 31 11.99 -23.60 -4.10
N ASN A 32 11.98 -23.72 -5.43
CA ASN A 32 10.96 -24.37 -6.24
C ASN A 32 9.50 -24.14 -5.81
N PHE A 33 8.88 -23.07 -6.31
CA PHE A 33 7.46 -23.13 -6.69
C PHE A 33 7.30 -22.55 -8.08
N ASN A 34 6.71 -23.37 -8.95
CA ASN A 34 6.71 -23.24 -10.40
C ASN A 34 5.72 -22.19 -10.94
N ASP A 35 5.53 -21.08 -10.22
CA ASP A 35 4.75 -19.90 -10.61
C ASP A 35 5.19 -18.73 -9.71
N GLU A 36 5.29 -17.50 -10.25
CA GLU A 36 5.71 -16.24 -9.60
C GLU A 36 4.80 -15.75 -8.45
N LYS A 37 4.26 -16.65 -7.61
CA LYS A 37 3.21 -16.38 -6.62
C LYS A 37 3.72 -15.69 -5.36
N GLU A 38 4.99 -15.85 -5.02
CA GLU A 38 5.62 -15.24 -3.84
C GLU A 38 7.02 -14.73 -4.17
N VAL A 39 7.33 -13.51 -3.74
CA VAL A 39 8.67 -12.92 -3.78
C VAL A 39 8.98 -12.33 -2.41
N ILE A 40 10.09 -12.75 -1.81
CA ILE A 40 10.55 -12.20 -0.52
C ILE A 40 11.76 -11.31 -0.77
N TYR A 41 11.64 -10.04 -0.40
CA TYR A 41 12.69 -9.03 -0.48
C TYR A 41 13.32 -8.84 0.90
N ASP A 42 14.51 -9.38 1.11
CA ASP A 42 15.30 -9.17 2.34
C ASP A 42 16.01 -7.82 2.29
N ILE A 43 15.75 -6.95 3.27
CA ILE A 43 16.35 -5.62 3.33
C ILE A 43 17.87 -5.75 3.49
N LYS A 44 18.64 -5.14 2.59
CA LYS A 44 20.11 -5.19 2.69
C LYS A 44 20.56 -4.45 3.96
N PRO A 45 21.58 -4.93 4.69
CA PRO A 45 21.99 -4.36 5.99
C PRO A 45 22.26 -2.86 5.99
N GLN A 46 22.77 -2.31 4.88
CA GLN A 46 23.03 -0.88 4.75
C GLN A 46 21.76 -0.02 4.73
N TYR A 47 20.61 -0.57 4.32
CA TYR A 47 19.32 0.12 4.30
C TYR A 47 18.46 -0.17 5.53
N GLY A 48 18.70 -1.27 6.24
CA GLY A 48 17.90 -1.66 7.39
C GLY A 48 17.96 -3.15 7.69
N LYS A 49 16.91 -3.66 8.32
CA LYS A 49 16.70 -5.09 8.61
C LYS A 49 15.24 -5.48 8.43
N GLY A 50 15.00 -6.78 8.30
CA GLY A 50 13.68 -7.34 8.06
C GLY A 50 13.45 -7.67 6.59
N CYS A 51 12.19 -7.84 6.20
CA CYS A 51 11.82 -8.24 4.85
C CYS A 51 10.47 -7.67 4.42
N ILE A 52 10.26 -7.65 3.10
CA ILE A 52 8.97 -7.37 2.47
C ILE A 52 8.57 -8.62 1.70
N LYS A 53 7.40 -9.19 2.00
CA LYS A 53 6.86 -10.33 1.25
C LYS A 53 5.83 -9.80 0.27
N PHE A 54 5.92 -10.24 -0.96
CA PHE A 54 5.00 -9.91 -2.02
C PHE A 54 4.34 -11.19 -2.53
N TYR A 55 3.02 -11.16 -2.64
CA TYR A 55 2.23 -12.26 -3.18
C TYR A 55 1.41 -11.74 -4.35
N LYS A 56 1.54 -12.41 -5.50
CA LYS A 56 0.63 -12.23 -6.63
C LYS A 56 -0.50 -13.24 -6.48
N LEU A 57 -1.67 -12.75 -6.08
CA LEU A 57 -2.87 -13.56 -5.95
C LEU A 57 -3.59 -13.62 -7.32
N MET A 58 -4.77 -14.24 -7.37
CA MET A 58 -5.55 -14.32 -8.60
C MET A 58 -5.95 -12.92 -9.11
N GLY A 59 -6.08 -12.77 -10.44
CA GLY A 59 -6.65 -11.57 -11.10
C GLY A 59 -5.99 -10.25 -10.73
N ASN A 60 -4.66 -10.23 -10.67
CA ASN A 60 -3.85 -9.04 -10.39
C ASN A 60 -4.07 -8.42 -9.01
N VAL A 61 -4.64 -9.15 -8.05
CA VAL A 61 -4.60 -8.76 -6.64
C VAL A 61 -3.20 -8.97 -6.11
N MET A 62 -2.66 -7.95 -5.47
CA MET A 62 -1.39 -7.99 -4.77
C MET A 62 -1.63 -8.02 -3.27
N LEU A 63 -0.89 -8.87 -2.57
CA LEU A 63 -0.77 -8.82 -1.12
C LEU A 63 0.69 -8.56 -0.77
N ILE A 64 0.94 -7.52 0.01
CA ILE A 64 2.27 -7.15 0.49
C ILE A 64 2.27 -7.20 2.01
N ILE A 65 3.27 -7.85 2.59
CA ILE A 65 3.47 -7.89 4.04
C ILE A 65 4.82 -7.25 4.34
N TYR A 66 4.79 -6.19 5.13
CA TYR A 66 5.96 -5.48 5.63
C TYR A 66 6.32 -5.97 7.03
N ASP A 67 7.59 -6.28 7.26
CA ASP A 67 8.19 -6.39 8.59
C ASP A 67 9.61 -5.83 8.50
N THR A 68 9.73 -4.51 8.63
CA THR A 68 10.95 -3.78 8.31
C THR A 68 11.32 -2.76 9.39
N ILE A 69 12.63 -2.52 9.52
CA ILE A 69 13.19 -1.37 10.21
C ILE A 69 14.22 -0.77 9.27
N PHE A 70 14.01 0.45 8.79
CA PHE A 70 14.94 1.14 7.91
C PHE A 70 15.93 2.00 8.70
N ASN A 71 17.15 2.12 8.21
CA ASN A 71 18.17 2.96 8.84
C ASN A 71 17.94 4.45 8.55
N HIS A 72 17.27 4.77 7.45
CA HIS A 72 17.01 6.12 6.93
C HIS A 72 15.55 6.19 6.48
N ASP A 73 15.01 7.40 6.37
CA ASP A 73 13.63 7.58 5.90
C ASP A 73 13.48 7.05 4.48
N MET A 74 12.54 6.11 4.30
CA MET A 74 12.18 5.59 2.99
C MET A 74 10.95 6.33 2.50
N ILE A 75 11.21 7.30 1.62
CA ILE A 75 10.19 8.16 1.01
C ILE A 75 9.84 7.62 -0.37
N THR A 76 8.57 7.33 -0.60
CA THR A 76 8.01 6.99 -1.90
C THR A 76 7.01 8.07 -2.28
N GLU A 77 7.31 8.84 -3.32
CA GLU A 77 6.38 9.80 -3.90
C GLU A 77 5.50 9.10 -4.92
N PHE A 78 4.21 9.46 -4.94
CA PHE A 78 3.23 8.85 -5.81
C PHE A 78 2.44 9.90 -6.60
N ASP A 79 2.16 9.59 -7.86
CA ASP A 79 1.29 10.30 -8.80
C ASP A 79 0.32 9.25 -9.36
N LEU A 80 -0.81 9.06 -8.67
CA LEU A 80 -1.77 7.99 -8.94
C LEU A 80 -2.99 8.60 -9.63
N SER A 81 -3.13 8.33 -10.93
CA SER A 81 -4.19 8.84 -11.80
C SER A 81 -5.20 7.78 -12.27
N GLU A 82 -5.07 6.53 -11.82
CA GLU A 82 -5.82 5.38 -12.35
C GLU A 82 -6.82 4.76 -11.37
N GLU A 83 -7.64 3.85 -11.89
CA GLU A 83 -8.62 3.05 -11.15
C GLU A 83 -8.00 1.93 -10.30
N TYR A 84 -7.49 2.28 -9.12
CA TYR A 84 -7.01 1.30 -8.13
C TYR A 84 -7.88 1.23 -6.87
N PHE A 85 -7.71 0.13 -6.16
CA PHE A 85 -8.22 -0.13 -4.83
C PHE A 85 -7.07 -0.54 -3.94
N GLU A 86 -7.00 0.00 -2.74
CA GLU A 86 -5.98 -0.36 -1.76
C GLU A 86 -6.61 -0.53 -0.37
N ILE A 87 -6.17 -1.56 0.34
CA ILE A 87 -6.37 -1.71 1.78
C ILE A 87 -4.99 -1.73 2.41
N GLU A 88 -4.72 -0.83 3.35
CA GLU A 88 -3.50 -0.84 4.15
C GLU A 88 -3.87 -1.04 5.62
N TYR A 89 -3.35 -2.09 6.25
CA TYR A 89 -3.53 -2.35 7.68
C TYR A 89 -2.19 -2.24 8.40
N CYS A 90 -2.09 -1.32 9.36
CA CYS A 90 -0.89 -1.17 10.17
C CYS A 90 -0.99 -2.09 11.41
N VAL A 91 -0.21 -3.16 11.43
CA VAL A 91 -0.17 -4.11 12.56
C VAL A 91 0.61 -3.53 13.74
N ASP A 92 1.73 -2.85 13.47
CA ASP A 92 2.59 -2.24 14.48
C ASP A 92 3.43 -1.11 13.88
N GLY A 93 3.81 -0.15 14.73
CA GLY A 93 4.46 1.08 14.29
C GLY A 93 3.45 2.09 13.74
N CYS A 94 3.87 2.82 12.71
CA CYS A 94 3.01 3.72 11.94
C CYS A 94 3.58 3.98 10.53
N LEU A 95 2.72 4.43 9.63
CA LEU A 95 3.07 4.86 8.27
C LEU A 95 2.60 6.31 8.06
N ASN A 96 3.54 7.20 7.73
CA ASN A 96 3.20 8.59 7.46
C ASN A 96 2.85 8.77 5.99
N ILE A 97 1.71 9.38 5.73
CA ILE A 97 1.16 9.62 4.41
C ILE A 97 0.90 11.12 4.29
N HIS A 98 1.30 11.70 3.16
CA HIS A 98 0.92 13.06 2.81
C HIS A 98 0.28 13.02 1.44
N GLU A 99 -0.96 13.46 1.33
CA GLU A 99 -1.64 13.66 0.05
C GLU A 99 -1.82 15.16 -0.18
N ASP A 100 -1.45 15.66 -1.36
CA ASP A 100 -1.38 17.09 -1.64
C ASP A 100 -2.71 17.82 -1.41
N LYS A 101 -3.84 17.14 -1.67
CA LYS A 101 -5.20 17.70 -1.53
C LYS A 101 -5.84 17.49 -0.15
N VAL A 102 -5.30 16.60 0.68
CA VAL A 102 -5.91 16.19 1.96
C VAL A 102 -5.05 16.59 3.15
N GLY A 103 -3.73 16.59 2.99
CA GLY A 103 -2.76 16.90 4.03
C GLY A 103 -2.08 15.65 4.59
N ASN A 104 -1.64 15.76 5.84
CA ASN A 104 -0.90 14.70 6.51
C ASN A 104 -1.85 13.72 7.21
N MET A 105 -1.55 12.44 7.06
CA MET A 105 -2.17 11.33 7.77
C MET A 105 -1.07 10.44 8.35
N CYS A 106 -1.31 9.87 9.53
CA CYS A 106 -0.45 8.86 10.13
C CYS A 106 -1.31 7.62 10.36
N LEU A 107 -1.06 6.56 9.60
CA LEU A 107 -1.70 5.27 9.82
C LEU A 107 -0.98 4.57 10.97
N SER A 108 -1.59 4.57 12.14
CA SER A 108 -1.02 4.08 13.38
C SER A 108 -1.35 2.60 13.62
N LYS A 109 -0.71 2.03 14.64
CA LYS A 109 -0.95 0.65 15.07
C LYS A 109 -2.44 0.31 15.21
N ASN A 110 -2.82 -0.82 14.63
CA ASN A 110 -4.17 -1.39 14.53
C ASN A 110 -5.17 -0.53 13.73
N GLU A 111 -4.70 0.46 12.97
CA GLU A 111 -5.56 1.21 12.04
C GLU A 111 -5.58 0.54 10.67
N LEU A 112 -6.72 0.67 10.00
CA LEU A 112 -6.98 0.21 8.64
C LEU A 112 -7.23 1.43 7.77
N SER A 113 -6.64 1.50 6.60
CA SER A 113 -6.95 2.46 5.53
C SER A 113 -7.56 1.70 4.36
N ILE A 114 -8.62 2.25 3.74
CA ILE A 114 -9.23 1.67 2.53
C ILE A 114 -9.31 2.75 1.46
N SER A 115 -8.42 2.80 0.48
CA SER A 115 -8.46 3.77 -0.60
C SER A 115 -9.17 3.21 -1.83
N MET A 116 -10.05 4.01 -2.44
CA MET A 116 -10.63 3.78 -3.76
C MET A 116 -10.23 4.92 -4.70
N SER A 117 -10.05 4.56 -5.97
CA SER A 117 -9.54 5.43 -7.03
C SER A 117 -10.03 6.87 -6.97
N ARG A 118 -9.05 7.75 -6.80
CA ARG A 118 -9.10 9.18 -7.12
C ARG A 118 -7.72 9.60 -7.59
N GLU A 119 -7.66 10.61 -8.45
CA GLU A 119 -6.40 11.24 -8.81
C GLU A 119 -5.76 11.86 -7.56
N THR A 120 -4.69 11.23 -7.06
CA THR A 120 -3.99 11.64 -5.85
C THR A 120 -2.49 11.70 -6.09
N CYS A 121 -1.90 12.78 -5.62
CA CYS A 121 -0.46 13.00 -5.58
C CYS A 121 -0.03 13.13 -4.14
N GLY A 122 1.16 12.64 -3.82
CA GLY A 122 1.63 12.68 -2.45
C GLY A 122 2.88 11.85 -2.22
N LYS A 123 3.07 11.47 -0.95
CA LYS A 123 4.18 10.64 -0.52
C LYS A 123 3.82 9.78 0.68
N VAL A 124 4.43 8.60 0.71
CA VAL A 124 4.46 7.72 1.88
C VAL A 124 5.87 7.73 2.45
N ILE A 125 5.98 7.78 3.78
CA ILE A 125 7.24 7.81 4.52
C ILE A 125 7.24 6.67 5.53
N ASN A 126 8.16 5.72 5.36
CA ASN A 126 8.55 4.81 6.43
C ASN A 126 9.69 5.47 7.20
N CYS A 127 9.45 5.85 8.45
CA CYS A 127 10.40 6.58 9.27
C CYS A 127 11.61 5.73 9.69
N ALA A 128 12.79 6.34 9.66
CA ALA A 128 14.04 5.73 10.11
C ALA A 128 13.95 5.23 11.56
N GLY A 129 14.57 4.08 11.83
CA GLY A 129 14.67 3.49 13.16
C GLY A 129 13.37 2.90 13.72
N GLN A 130 12.24 3.13 13.07
CA GLN A 130 10.95 2.62 13.49
C GLN A 130 10.71 1.23 12.92
N LYS A 131 10.18 0.32 13.74
CA LYS A 131 9.62 -0.93 13.23
C LYS A 131 8.29 -0.64 12.56
N TYR A 132 8.13 -1.08 11.32
CA TYR A 132 6.86 -1.06 10.62
C TYR A 132 6.44 -2.50 10.32
N GLN A 133 5.24 -2.86 10.78
CA GLN A 133 4.56 -4.09 10.39
C GLN A 133 3.24 -3.71 9.76
N GLY A 134 3.06 -4.06 8.48
CA GLY A 134 1.91 -3.61 7.70
C GLY A 134 1.50 -4.67 6.69
N ILE A 135 0.22 -4.63 6.31
CA ILE A 135 -0.36 -5.48 5.29
C ILE A 135 -1.03 -4.56 4.27
N SER A 136 -0.62 -4.69 3.01
CA SER A 136 -1.20 -3.94 1.90
C SER A 136 -1.88 -4.91 0.95
N ILE A 137 -3.11 -4.63 0.55
CA ILE A 137 -3.81 -5.33 -0.52
C ILE A 137 -4.16 -4.33 -1.59
N THR A 138 -3.64 -4.51 -2.79
CA THR A 138 -3.85 -3.57 -3.89
C THR A 138 -4.36 -4.30 -5.13
N THR A 139 -5.36 -3.75 -5.80
CA THR A 139 -5.90 -4.30 -7.05
C THR A 139 -6.52 -3.20 -7.92
N GLU A 140 -6.98 -3.56 -9.12
CA GLU A 140 -7.76 -2.66 -9.98
C GLU A 140 -9.19 -2.52 -9.44
N LYS A 141 -9.80 -1.33 -9.55
CA LYS A 141 -11.17 -1.07 -9.02
C LYS A 141 -12.19 -2.07 -9.58
N SER A 142 -12.08 -2.41 -10.87
CA SER A 142 -12.95 -3.37 -11.56
C SER A 142 -12.87 -4.80 -10.98
N ALA A 143 -11.77 -5.15 -10.31
CA ALA A 143 -11.55 -6.48 -9.76
C ALA A 143 -12.17 -6.65 -8.37
N ILE A 144 -12.47 -5.56 -7.64
CA ILE A 144 -12.95 -5.58 -6.23
C ILE A 144 -14.11 -6.59 -6.06
N ALA A 145 -15.14 -6.49 -6.90
CA ALA A 145 -16.35 -7.30 -6.76
C ALA A 145 -16.08 -8.82 -6.86
N SER A 146 -15.04 -9.20 -7.61
CA SER A 146 -14.65 -10.61 -7.78
C SER A 146 -13.95 -11.18 -6.56
N TYR A 147 -13.36 -10.33 -5.71
CA TYR A 147 -12.51 -10.74 -4.58
C TYR A 147 -13.11 -10.48 -3.21
N PHE A 148 -13.77 -9.33 -3.06
CA PHE A 148 -14.39 -8.90 -1.81
C PHE A 148 -15.91 -9.04 -1.82
N GLY A 149 -16.48 -9.48 -2.96
CA GLY A 149 -17.91 -9.46 -3.21
C GLY A 149 -18.40 -8.06 -3.59
N SER A 150 -19.65 -7.98 -4.07
CA SER A 150 -20.33 -6.71 -4.29
C SER A 150 -20.93 -6.22 -2.97
N CYS A 151 -20.30 -5.21 -2.35
CA CYS A 151 -20.90 -4.47 -1.22
C CYS A 151 -21.79 -3.32 -1.70
N GLY A 152 -22.40 -3.42 -2.89
CA GLY A 152 -23.11 -2.31 -3.51
C GLY A 152 -22.17 -1.12 -3.72
N ILE A 153 -21.31 -1.19 -4.74
CA ILE A 153 -20.30 -0.15 -5.07
C ILE A 153 -20.94 1.25 -5.19
N GLU A 154 -22.20 1.33 -5.63
CA GLU A 154 -23.01 2.55 -5.65
C GLU A 154 -23.17 3.17 -4.24
N LEU A 155 -23.35 2.35 -3.20
CA LEU A 155 -23.45 2.80 -1.82
C LEU A 155 -22.14 3.41 -1.30
N TRP A 156 -20.97 2.96 -1.77
CA TRP A 156 -19.69 3.58 -1.38
C TRP A 156 -19.53 4.97 -2.01
N GLU A 157 -19.80 5.08 -3.31
CA GLU A 157 -19.71 6.35 -4.03
C GLU A 157 -20.70 7.38 -3.44
N ASP A 158 -21.95 6.98 -3.21
CA ASP A 158 -22.98 7.85 -2.65
C ASP A 158 -22.73 8.22 -1.16
N THR A 159 -22.04 7.36 -0.39
CA THR A 159 -21.93 7.52 1.07
C THR A 159 -20.57 8.05 1.54
N ILE A 160 -19.48 7.83 0.79
CA ILE A 160 -18.11 8.20 1.20
C ILE A 160 -17.51 9.28 0.30
N GLU A 161 -17.72 9.23 -1.02
CA GLU A 161 -17.14 10.22 -1.93
C GLU A 161 -17.82 11.59 -1.87
N GLU A 162 -19.09 11.65 -1.47
CA GLU A 162 -19.81 12.91 -1.21
C GLU A 162 -19.52 13.52 0.17
N LEU A 163 -18.74 12.86 1.04
CA LEU A 163 -18.43 13.37 2.38
C LEU A 163 -17.38 14.49 2.37
N GLU A 164 -17.54 15.45 3.28
CA GLU A 164 -16.50 16.43 3.57
C GLU A 164 -15.20 15.76 4.06
N ASN A 165 -14.05 16.34 3.68
CA ASN A 165 -12.73 15.74 3.83
C ASN A 165 -12.40 15.24 5.26
N GLU A 166 -12.83 15.95 6.31
CA GLU A 166 -12.57 15.56 7.71
C GLU A 166 -13.32 14.29 8.14
N LEU A 167 -14.61 14.18 7.81
CA LEU A 167 -15.42 12.99 8.11
C LEU A 167 -14.94 11.78 7.32
N ARG A 168 -14.53 12.00 6.08
CA ARG A 168 -14.00 10.94 5.22
C ARG A 168 -12.71 10.34 5.78
N ASN A 169 -11.82 11.15 6.34
CA ASN A 169 -10.59 10.66 6.98
C ASN A 169 -10.87 9.72 8.17
N GLN A 170 -11.94 9.98 8.93
CA GLN A 170 -12.35 9.09 10.04
C GLN A 170 -12.86 7.74 9.53
N TYR A 171 -13.59 7.73 8.41
CA TYR A 171 -14.06 6.48 7.79
C TYR A 171 -12.91 5.68 7.18
N TYR A 172 -11.97 6.35 6.52
CA TYR A 172 -10.81 5.68 5.94
C TYR A 172 -10.00 4.93 7.00
N GLN A 173 -9.83 5.50 8.20
CA GLN A 173 -9.07 4.91 9.31
C GLN A 173 -9.80 3.79 10.06
N GLY A 174 -11.07 3.53 9.72
CA GLY A 174 -11.97 2.66 10.47
C GLY A 174 -12.51 3.34 11.74
N ILE A 175 -13.76 3.02 12.11
CA ILE A 175 -14.35 3.51 13.36
C ILE A 175 -13.72 2.73 14.52
N ASN A 176 -12.90 3.39 15.32
CA ASN A 176 -12.43 2.86 16.60
C ASN A 176 -13.61 2.79 17.58
N VAL A 177 -14.27 1.63 17.62
CA VAL A 177 -15.20 1.28 18.71
C VAL A 177 -14.37 0.85 19.91
N SER A 178 -14.24 1.78 20.87
CA SER A 178 -13.68 1.56 22.20
C SER A 178 -14.52 0.58 23.03
#